data_AF-A0A060C3Y7-F1
#
_entry.id   AF-A0A060C3Y7-F1
#
_cell.length_a   1.000
_cell.length_b   1.000
_cell.length_c   1.000
_cell.angle_alpha   90.00
_cell.angle_beta   90.00
_cell.angle_gamma   90.00
#
_symmetry.space_group_name_H-M   'P 1'
#
loop_
_entity.id
_entity.type
_entity.pdbx_description
1 polymer ?
#
loop_
_entity_poly.entity_id
_entity_poly.type
_entity_poly.pdbx_seq_one_letter_code
_entity_poly.pdbx_strand_id
1 'polypeptide(L)'
;MATNLGKIVRLNDDGSVPADNPFADRGGVSAQIWSLGHRNVLGMDFDARGQLWEVEMGPRGGDELNRVVRAGNYGYPFVSDGDHYDGRSIPDHATRPEFVAPAISWTPVISPSSLLIYRGDR
;
A
#
# COMPACT_ATOMS: atom_id res chain seq x y z
N MET A 1 -1.40 -16.30 4.52
CA MET A 1 -0.47 -15.16 4.67
C MET A 1 0.70 -15.63 5.52
N ALA A 2 1.71 -16.26 4.92
CA ALA A 2 2.87 -16.78 5.66
C ALA A 2 4.05 -15.79 5.70
N THR A 3 3.92 -14.64 5.04
CA THR A 3 5.00 -13.65 4.84
C THR A 3 4.46 -12.24 5.01
N ASN A 4 5.35 -11.29 5.28
CA ASN A 4 5.08 -9.85 5.33
C ASN A 4 5.46 -9.12 4.02
N LEU A 5 5.81 -9.83 2.95
CA LEU A 5 6.17 -9.20 1.67
C LEU A 5 4.94 -8.54 1.03
N GLY A 6 5.09 -7.31 0.56
CA GLY A 6 3.99 -6.53 -0.02
C GLY A 6 2.88 -6.22 0.98
N LYS A 7 3.26 -5.83 2.20
CA LYS A 7 2.38 -5.50 3.32
C LYS A 7 2.85 -4.22 3.99
N ILE A 8 1.90 -3.50 4.57
CA ILE A 8 2.19 -2.55 5.66
C ILE A 8 1.90 -3.28 6.96
N VAL A 9 2.85 -3.24 7.89
CA VAL A 9 2.72 -3.83 9.23
C VAL A 9 2.46 -2.74 10.27
N ARG A 10 1.74 -3.08 11.34
CA ARG A 10 1.52 -2.21 12.50
C ARG A 10 1.93 -2.96 13.76
N LEU A 11 2.87 -2.38 14.48
CA LEU A 11 3.38 -2.87 15.75
C LEU A 11 3.16 -1.81 16.83
N ASN A 12 3.16 -2.22 18.09
CA ASN A 12 3.36 -1.31 19.22
C ASN A 12 4.81 -0.81 19.22
N ASP A 13 5.09 0.25 19.98
CA ASP A 13 6.44 0.85 20.06
C ASP A 13 7.49 -0.12 20.63
N ASP A 14 7.07 -1.11 21.41
CA ASP A 14 7.91 -2.19 21.94
C ASP A 14 8.10 -3.36 20.95
N GLY A 15 7.54 -3.24 19.73
CA GLY A 15 7.57 -4.28 18.69
C GLY A 15 6.54 -5.39 18.87
N SER A 16 5.74 -5.39 19.94
CA SER A 16 4.66 -6.35 20.13
C SER A 16 3.51 -6.10 19.15
N VAL A 17 2.65 -7.10 18.95
CA VAL A 17 1.50 -6.98 18.04
C VAL A 17 0.33 -6.30 18.77
N PRO A 18 -0.23 -5.21 18.24
CA PRO A 18 -1.46 -4.63 18.75
C PRO A 18 -2.62 -5.63 18.67
N ALA A 19 -3.36 -5.80 19.78
CA ALA A 19 -4.47 -6.73 19.86
C ALA A 19 -5.64 -6.37 18.92
N ASP A 20 -5.72 -5.10 18.50
CA ASP A 20 -6.73 -4.57 17.58
C ASP A 20 -6.29 -4.61 16.10
N ASN A 21 -5.17 -5.27 15.77
CA ASN A 21 -4.79 -5.48 14.37
C ASN A 21 -5.84 -6.32 13.63
N PRO A 22 -6.06 -6.07 12.31
CA PRO A 22 -7.14 -6.71 11.55
C PRO A 22 -7.00 -8.22 11.39
N PHE A 23 -5.80 -8.75 11.60
CA PHE A 23 -5.50 -10.18 11.45
C PHE A 23 -4.88 -10.79 12.71
N ALA A 24 -5.04 -10.14 13.88
CA ALA A 24 -4.46 -10.57 15.15
C ALA A 24 -4.75 -12.05 15.47
N ASP A 25 -6.00 -12.48 15.28
CA ASP A 25 -6.46 -13.86 15.55
C ASP A 25 -5.78 -14.93 14.69
N ARG A 26 -5.12 -14.53 13.58
CA ARG A 26 -4.40 -15.46 12.70
C ARG A 26 -3.03 -15.85 13.24
N GLY A 27 -2.51 -15.11 14.22
CA GLY A 27 -1.20 -15.37 14.83
C GLY A 27 -0.01 -15.18 13.88
N GLY A 28 1.18 -15.44 14.40
CA GLY A 28 2.44 -15.38 13.66
C GLY A 28 2.65 -14.07 12.90
N VAL A 29 3.22 -14.17 11.69
CA VAL A 29 3.47 -12.99 10.83
C VAL A 29 2.16 -12.32 10.40
N SER A 30 1.08 -13.08 10.24
CA SER A 30 -0.22 -12.52 9.83
C SER A 30 -0.73 -11.49 10.82
N ALA A 31 -0.51 -11.70 12.12
CA ALA A 31 -0.99 -10.82 13.17
C ALA A 31 -0.41 -9.39 13.09
N GLN A 32 0.75 -9.22 12.44
CA GLN A 32 1.42 -7.92 12.28
C GLN A 32 0.84 -7.07 11.14
N ILE A 33 0.04 -7.67 10.25
CA ILE A 33 -0.39 -7.02 9.00
C ILE A 33 -1.49 -5.99 9.28
N TRP A 34 -1.30 -4.77 8.75
CA TRP A 34 -2.30 -3.71 8.74
C TRP A 34 -3.06 -3.65 7.41
N SER A 35 -2.33 -3.72 6.29
CA SER A 35 -2.88 -3.77 4.93
C SER A 35 -1.99 -4.61 4.01
N LEU A 36 -2.53 -5.06 2.89
CA LEU A 36 -1.87 -5.97 1.96
C LEU A 36 -2.04 -5.57 0.49
N GLY A 37 -1.32 -6.27 -0.39
CA GLY A 37 -1.44 -6.06 -1.83
C GLY A 37 -0.60 -4.89 -2.34
N HIS A 38 0.46 -4.55 -1.61
CA HIS A 38 1.43 -3.53 -1.98
C HIS A 38 2.56 -4.14 -2.82
N ARG A 39 3.13 -3.38 -3.75
CA ARG A 39 4.32 -3.73 -4.51
C ARG A 39 5.60 -3.25 -3.83
N ASN A 40 5.77 -1.93 -3.72
CA ASN A 40 7.04 -1.33 -3.28
C ASN A 40 6.83 0.07 -2.68
N VAL A 41 6.31 0.11 -1.46
CA VAL A 41 6.10 1.31 -0.66
C VAL A 41 7.44 1.96 -0.32
N LEU A 42 7.64 3.21 -0.72
CA LEU A 42 8.89 3.96 -0.52
C LEU A 42 8.73 5.18 0.37
N GLY A 43 7.52 5.76 0.44
CA GLY A 43 7.22 6.87 1.35
C GLY A 43 5.88 6.68 2.03
N MET A 44 5.77 7.14 3.27
CA MET A 44 4.50 7.14 4.00
C MET A 44 4.46 8.28 5.02
N ASP A 45 3.30 8.90 5.19
CA ASP A 45 3.08 9.96 6.17
C ASP A 45 1.60 10.00 6.58
N PHE A 46 1.33 10.55 7.76
CA PHE A 46 -0.02 10.80 8.23
C PHE A 46 -0.48 12.20 7.84
N ASP A 47 -1.71 12.34 7.37
CA ASP A 47 -2.31 13.67 7.20
C ASP A 47 -2.79 14.28 8.54
N ALA A 48 -3.29 15.52 8.48
CA ALA A 48 -3.78 16.23 9.67
C ALA A 48 -5.02 15.57 10.33
N ARG A 49 -5.67 14.63 9.66
CA ARG A 49 -6.80 13.84 10.17
C ARG A 49 -6.35 12.48 10.70
N GLY A 50 -5.05 12.20 10.75
CA GLY A 50 -4.48 10.91 11.16
C GLY A 50 -4.71 9.80 10.13
N GLN A 51 -4.99 10.13 8.87
CA GLN A 51 -5.10 9.14 7.80
C GLN A 51 -3.70 8.83 7.29
N LEU A 52 -3.35 7.55 7.22
CA LEU A 52 -2.09 7.11 6.66
C LEU A 52 -2.16 7.19 5.13
N TRP A 53 -1.17 7.83 4.54
CA TRP A 53 -0.92 7.87 3.11
C TRP A 53 0.42 7.24 2.80
N GLU A 54 0.53 6.60 1.65
CA GLU A 54 1.78 6.03 1.17
C GLU A 54 1.94 6.26 -0.34
N VAL A 55 3.19 6.31 -0.79
CA VAL A 55 3.55 6.26 -2.20
C VAL A 55 4.37 5.02 -2.49
N GLU A 56 4.03 4.36 -3.58
CA GLU A 56 4.70 3.15 -4.01
C GLU A 56 5.04 3.15 -5.50
N MET A 57 6.11 2.41 -5.81
CA MET A 57 6.55 2.23 -7.18
C MET A 57 5.83 1.05 -7.82
N GLY A 58 5.23 1.29 -8.97
CA GLY A 58 4.59 0.31 -9.84
C GLY A 58 5.57 -0.46 -10.73
N PRO A 59 5.07 -1.35 -11.60
CA PRO A 59 5.88 -2.08 -12.58
C PRO A 59 6.30 -1.16 -13.75
N ARG A 60 5.94 -1.47 -15.00
CA ARG A 60 6.19 -0.58 -16.14
C ARG A 60 5.05 0.45 -16.22
N GLY A 61 5.15 1.50 -15.40
CA GLY A 61 4.07 2.44 -15.09
C GLY A 61 3.39 2.06 -13.77
N GLY A 62 2.24 2.66 -13.49
CA GLY A 62 1.41 2.32 -12.33
C GLY A 62 2.04 2.66 -10.98
N ASP A 63 2.86 3.72 -10.88
CA ASP A 63 3.23 4.24 -9.56
C ASP A 63 1.98 4.81 -8.88
N GLU A 64 1.89 4.72 -7.56
CA GLU A 64 0.64 5.01 -6.84
C GLU A 64 0.82 5.93 -5.64
N LEU A 65 -0.22 6.73 -5.36
CA LEU A 65 -0.48 7.35 -4.08
C LEU A 65 -1.73 6.72 -3.50
N ASN A 66 -1.58 6.09 -2.34
CA ASN A 66 -2.63 5.33 -1.68
C ASN A 66 -2.98 5.95 -0.34
N ARG A 67 -4.29 6.02 -0.05
CA ARG A 67 -4.76 6.20 1.33
C ARG A 67 -4.87 4.82 1.97
N VAL A 68 -4.03 4.54 2.95
CA VAL A 68 -3.94 3.23 3.62
C VAL A 68 -5.11 3.04 4.59
N VAL A 69 -5.89 1.98 4.40
CA VAL A 69 -7.03 1.63 5.26
C VAL A 69 -6.83 0.28 5.95
N ARG A 70 -7.40 0.14 7.15
CA ARG A 70 -7.35 -1.10 7.95
C ARG A 70 -7.90 -2.28 7.14
N ALA A 71 -7.13 -3.37 7.08
CA ALA A 71 -7.43 -4.58 6.32
C ALA A 71 -7.55 -4.38 4.79
N GLY A 72 -7.18 -3.20 4.26
CA GLY A 72 -7.23 -2.91 2.83
C GLY A 72 -6.35 -3.86 2.03
N ASN A 73 -6.84 -4.28 0.86
CA ASN A 73 -6.07 -5.04 -0.12
C ASN A 73 -5.92 -4.22 -1.41
N TYR A 74 -4.72 -3.72 -1.66
CA TYR A 74 -4.33 -2.91 -2.82
C TYR A 74 -4.05 -3.77 -4.06
N GLY A 75 -4.09 -5.09 -3.89
CA GLY A 75 -4.30 -6.03 -4.99
C GLY A 75 -3.07 -6.45 -5.79
N TYR A 76 -1.91 -5.80 -5.67
CA TYR A 76 -0.68 -6.29 -6.30
C TYR A 76 -0.36 -7.73 -5.87
N PRO A 77 0.02 -8.65 -6.79
CA PRO A 77 0.31 -8.44 -8.22
C PRO A 77 -0.88 -8.70 -9.17
N PHE A 78 -2.12 -8.79 -8.68
CA PHE A 78 -3.29 -9.11 -9.50
C PHE A 78 -3.87 -7.90 -10.24
N VAL A 79 -3.50 -6.69 -9.84
CA VAL A 79 -3.98 -5.42 -10.38
C VAL A 79 -2.87 -4.37 -10.26
N SER A 80 -2.79 -3.47 -11.24
CA SER A 80 -1.88 -2.32 -11.33
C SER A 80 -2.24 -1.52 -12.58
N ASP A 81 -2.24 -0.19 -12.52
CA ASP A 81 -2.47 0.70 -13.69
C ASP A 81 -1.20 0.84 -14.58
N GLY A 82 -0.41 -0.23 -14.65
CA GLY A 82 0.85 -0.35 -15.36
C GLY A 82 1.08 -1.81 -15.76
N ASP A 83 2.01 -2.06 -16.69
CA ASP A 83 2.19 -3.40 -17.27
C ASP A 83 3.40 -4.15 -16.70
N HIS A 84 3.48 -5.45 -16.99
CA HIS A 84 4.74 -6.17 -16.87
C HIS A 84 5.80 -5.56 -17.81
N TYR A 85 7.06 -5.57 -17.38
CA TYR A 85 8.17 -5.05 -18.19
C TYR A 85 8.36 -5.80 -19.52
N ASP A 86 7.88 -7.05 -19.62
CA ASP A 86 7.86 -7.83 -20.86
C ASP A 86 6.68 -7.52 -21.80
N GLY A 87 5.85 -6.54 -21.46
CA GLY A 87 4.74 -6.06 -22.27
C GLY A 87 3.41 -6.78 -22.07
N ARG A 88 3.35 -7.80 -21.22
CA ARG A 88 2.06 -8.40 -20.81
C ARG A 88 1.29 -7.43 -19.93
N SER A 89 -0.02 -7.33 -20.17
CA SER A 89 -0.90 -6.48 -19.37
C SER A 89 -1.15 -7.04 -17.98
N ILE A 90 -1.28 -6.14 -17.02
CA ILE A 90 -1.89 -6.40 -15.71
C ILE A 90 -3.28 -5.75 -15.73
N PRO A 91 -4.33 -6.35 -15.15
CA PRO A 91 -5.62 -5.70 -15.07
C PRO A 91 -5.55 -4.35 -14.33
N ASP A 92 -6.18 -3.31 -14.87
CA ASP A 92 -6.30 -1.99 -14.21
C ASP A 92 -7.24 -2.05 -13.01
N HIS A 93 -7.07 -1.13 -12.05
CA HIS A 93 -7.91 -1.05 -10.84
C HIS A 93 -9.39 -0.89 -11.15
N ALA A 94 -9.74 -0.16 -12.21
CA ALA A 94 -11.12 0.02 -12.65
C ALA A 94 -11.84 -1.30 -12.99
N THR A 95 -11.09 -2.36 -13.30
CA THR A 95 -11.63 -3.68 -13.66
C THR A 95 -11.73 -4.66 -12.49
N ARG A 96 -11.17 -4.32 -11.31
CA ARG A 96 -11.06 -5.19 -10.13
C ARG A 96 -11.53 -4.47 -8.86
N PRO A 97 -12.84 -4.12 -8.75
CA PRO A 97 -13.36 -3.29 -7.66
C PRO A 97 -13.31 -3.95 -6.28
N GLU A 98 -12.96 -5.24 -6.19
CA GLU A 98 -12.68 -5.90 -4.91
C GLU A 98 -11.38 -5.43 -4.25
N PHE A 99 -10.49 -4.76 -4.98
CA PHE A 99 -9.26 -4.16 -4.46
C PHE A 99 -9.43 -2.66 -4.23
N VAL A 100 -8.66 -2.14 -3.28
CA VAL A 100 -8.61 -0.70 -3.01
C VAL A 100 -7.85 -0.05 -4.17
N ALA A 101 -8.51 0.89 -4.86
CA ALA A 101 -7.88 1.66 -5.94
C ALA A 101 -7.03 2.80 -5.39
N PRO A 102 -5.94 3.18 -6.09
CA PRO A 102 -5.13 4.33 -5.70
C PRO A 102 -5.90 5.63 -5.81
N ALA A 103 -5.49 6.61 -5.01
CA ALA A 103 -6.04 7.97 -5.10
C ALA A 103 -5.52 8.67 -6.36
N ILE A 104 -4.26 8.40 -6.72
CA ILE A 104 -3.60 8.86 -7.95
C ILE A 104 -2.70 7.74 -8.43
N SER A 105 -2.68 7.48 -9.73
CA SER A 105 -1.71 6.62 -10.39
C SER A 105 -0.93 7.39 -11.46
N TRP A 106 0.32 6.98 -11.71
CA TRP A 106 1.20 7.60 -12.71
C TRP A 106 1.73 6.57 -13.71
N THR A 107 1.46 6.84 -14.98
CA THR A 107 2.04 6.13 -16.13
C THR A 107 2.42 7.17 -17.20
N PRO A 108 3.71 7.27 -17.61
CA PRO A 108 4.85 6.43 -17.22
C PRO A 108 5.30 6.66 -15.76
N VAL A 109 6.21 5.81 -15.28
CA VAL A 109 6.75 5.86 -13.91
C VAL A 109 7.36 7.23 -13.58
N ILE A 110 7.14 7.68 -12.34
CA ILE A 110 7.80 8.83 -11.72
C ILE A 110 8.87 8.39 -10.70
N SER A 111 8.84 7.13 -10.28
CA SER A 111 9.75 6.53 -9.30
C SER A 111 9.77 7.29 -7.96
N PRO A 112 8.64 7.28 -7.22
CA PRO A 112 8.55 8.02 -5.96
C PRO A 112 9.53 7.44 -4.93
N SER A 113 10.13 8.29 -4.10
CA SER A 113 11.12 7.86 -3.09
C SER A 113 10.69 8.17 -1.67
N SER A 114 10.13 9.35 -1.41
CA SER A 114 9.68 9.79 -0.09
C SER A 114 8.35 10.53 -0.22
N LEU A 115 7.57 10.53 0.86
CA LEU A 115 6.33 11.27 1.00
C LEU A 115 6.44 12.13 2.26
N LEU A 116 6.14 13.41 2.11
CA LEU A 116 5.94 14.35 3.22
C LEU A 116 4.63 15.08 2.97
N ILE A 117 3.74 15.05 3.95
CA ILE A 117 2.54 15.87 3.96
C ILE A 117 2.85 17.15 4.75
N TYR A 118 3.08 18.24 4.02
CA TYR A 118 3.39 19.53 4.61
C TYR A 118 2.20 20.09 5.42
N ARG A 119 2.46 20.48 6.67
CA ARG A 119 1.46 20.99 7.63
C ARG A 119 1.71 22.45 8.03
N GLY A 120 2.22 23.26 7.09
CA GLY A 120 2.44 24.68 7.34
C GLY A 120 1.16 25.38 7.76
N ASP A 121 1.30 26.30 8.71
CA ASP A 121 0.27 27.19 9.23
C ASP A 121 0.12 28.48 8.41
N ARG A 122 1.05 28.72 7.47
CA ARG A 122 0.99 29.66 6.33
C ARG A 122 2.21 29.51 5.43
#